data_AF-A0AAN7R1W3-F1
#
_entry.id   AF-A0AAN7R1W3-F1
#
_cell.length_a   1.000
_cell.length_b   1.000
_cell.length_c   1.000
_cell.angle_alpha   90.00
_cell.angle_beta   90.00
_cell.angle_gamma   90.00
#
_symmetry.space_group_name_H-M   'P 1'
#
loop_
_entity.id
_entity.type
_entity.pdbx_description
1 polymer ?
#
loop_
_entity_poly.entity_id
_entity_poly.type
_entity_poly.pdbx_seq_one_letter_code
_entity_poly.pdbx_strand_id
1 'polypeptide(L)'
;MSSAGLIGASSWSGKSWPDLDMLPLGWLTDPGSNYGPHRSSRLSLNEQRTQMTLWGFSKSPLMFGGDLRKLDDRTYRLITNPTVLEINSFSSKNMEFPFVTASTTMEEKSRPSPLRALLTDVTDSEMDVLGLTSCRDPQTNGWSLNVIDEDLERICWKMERNRSKEKPLCLYKRNARSIYDEAINFGGPHQSVLQLLASASMHICLDATPKRRLTAQEFKRATFSRCRWETNQMWELHGNGSLVNSHSRQCAIVRKINANAGQGGVRSWVATGRRGEIYLAFFNLNQGRMKISAQISDIGEALHIDGLGSATCKYKEVWSNRNLGSVAQVISYTVEAHGASIFVLNCSQVRENEKLHA
;
A
#
# COMPACT_ATOMS: atom_id res chain seq x y z
N MET A 1 -0.66 9.13 -8.35
CA MET A 1 0.30 10.13 -8.88
C MET A 1 1.75 9.67 -8.74
N SER A 2 2.19 9.15 -7.60
CA SER A 2 3.56 8.59 -7.41
C SER A 2 3.86 7.39 -8.32
N SER A 3 2.97 6.39 -8.39
CA SER A 3 3.10 5.23 -9.26
C SER A 3 3.00 5.55 -10.77
N ALA A 4 2.66 6.79 -11.14
CA ALA A 4 2.57 7.25 -12.52
C ALA A 4 3.74 8.18 -12.92
N GLY A 5 4.72 8.41 -12.03
CA GLY A 5 5.86 9.30 -12.29
C GLY A 5 5.47 10.79 -12.40
N LEU A 6 4.31 11.19 -11.87
CA LEU A 6 3.75 12.53 -12.07
C LEU A 6 4.13 13.54 -10.96
N ILE A 7 5.10 13.22 -10.10
CA ILE A 7 5.57 14.17 -9.07
C ILE A 7 6.31 15.32 -9.77
N GLY A 8 5.75 16.52 -9.70
CA GLY A 8 6.29 17.69 -10.41
C GLY A 8 6.00 17.69 -11.91
N ALA A 9 4.95 16.98 -12.35
CA ALA A 9 4.55 16.94 -13.76
C ALA A 9 4.26 18.35 -14.30
N SER A 10 4.72 18.64 -15.52
CA SER A 10 4.48 19.92 -16.19
C SER A 10 3.03 19.99 -16.68
N SER A 11 2.33 21.00 -16.19
CA SER A 11 1.03 21.48 -16.65
C SER A 11 1.21 22.77 -17.46
N TRP A 12 0.13 23.25 -18.08
CA TRP A 12 0.11 24.47 -18.91
C TRP A 12 0.60 25.73 -18.19
N SER A 13 0.60 25.75 -16.85
CA SER A 13 1.00 26.90 -16.02
C SER A 13 2.16 26.63 -15.07
N GLY A 14 2.89 25.51 -15.20
CA GLY A 14 4.02 25.17 -14.33
C GLY A 14 4.02 23.72 -13.87
N LYS A 15 4.73 23.42 -12.77
CA LYS A 15 4.78 22.06 -12.19
C LYS A 15 3.70 21.90 -11.13
N SER A 16 3.05 20.74 -11.09
CA SER A 16 2.08 20.38 -10.05
C SER A 16 2.68 19.39 -9.04
N TRP A 17 2.37 19.60 -7.77
CA TRP A 17 2.90 18.80 -6.66
C TRP A 17 1.75 18.10 -5.92
N PRO A 18 1.93 16.85 -5.46
CA PRO A 18 0.95 16.20 -4.59
C PRO A 18 0.84 16.95 -3.27
N ASP A 19 -0.33 17.48 -2.96
CA ASP A 19 -0.60 18.11 -1.67
C ASP A 19 -1.13 17.07 -0.68
N LEU A 20 -0.38 16.80 0.38
CA LEU A 20 -0.76 15.88 1.45
C LEU A 20 -1.41 16.59 2.65
N ASP A 21 -1.76 17.87 2.50
CA ASP A 21 -2.30 18.76 3.53
C ASP A 21 -1.23 19.26 4.52
N MET A 22 -1.63 20.21 5.38
CA MET A 22 -0.80 20.84 6.39
C MET A 22 -0.25 19.84 7.41
N LEU A 23 0.91 20.17 7.98
CA LEU A 23 1.58 19.39 9.02
C LEU A 23 0.98 19.72 10.40
N PRO A 24 0.23 18.80 11.05
CA PRO A 24 -0.35 19.00 12.37
C PRO A 24 0.70 18.74 13.46
N LEU A 25 1.74 19.57 13.50
CA LEU A 25 2.88 19.47 14.41
C LEU A 25 2.90 20.62 15.42
N GLY A 26 3.54 20.42 16.57
CA GLY A 26 3.66 21.44 17.61
C GLY A 26 2.34 21.76 18.32
N TRP A 27 2.16 23.05 18.66
CA TRP A 27 0.98 23.57 19.35
C TRP A 27 -0.11 23.97 18.36
N LEU A 28 -1.26 23.31 18.41
CA LEU A 28 -2.34 23.38 17.42
C LEU A 28 -3.63 23.94 18.03
N THR A 29 -4.55 24.36 17.17
CA THR A 29 -5.93 24.74 17.52
C THR A 29 -6.90 23.82 16.77
N ASP A 30 -8.10 23.60 17.32
CA ASP A 30 -9.12 22.81 16.63
C ASP A 30 -9.58 23.44 15.30
N PRO A 31 -9.92 22.63 14.29
CA PRO A 31 -10.34 23.12 12.98
C PRO A 31 -11.54 24.07 13.11
N GLY A 32 -11.45 25.25 12.50
CA GLY A 32 -12.54 26.23 12.50
C GLY A 32 -12.63 27.13 13.74
N SER A 33 -11.75 26.98 14.72
CA SER A 33 -11.65 27.90 15.86
C SER A 33 -10.36 28.72 15.81
N ASN A 34 -10.50 30.05 15.88
CA ASN A 34 -9.36 30.97 15.94
C ASN A 34 -8.81 31.15 17.37
N TYR A 35 -9.53 30.64 18.39
CA TYR A 35 -9.28 31.01 19.80
C TYR A 35 -9.20 29.82 20.78
N GLY A 36 -9.43 28.58 20.33
CA GLY A 36 -9.29 27.37 21.16
C GLY A 36 -10.40 26.31 20.99
N PRO A 37 -10.29 25.13 21.63
CA PRO A 37 -9.23 24.74 22.55
C PRO A 37 -7.93 24.43 21.81
N HIS A 38 -6.81 24.80 22.44
CA HIS A 38 -5.49 24.48 21.92
C HIS A 38 -5.01 23.13 22.47
N ARG A 39 -4.21 22.42 21.67
CA ARG A 39 -3.60 21.14 22.07
C ARG A 39 -2.25 20.95 21.42
N SER A 40 -1.39 20.15 22.02
CA SER A 40 -0.23 19.62 21.32
C SER A 40 -0.66 18.60 20.24
N SER A 41 0.21 18.38 19.26
CA SER A 41 0.06 17.25 18.33
C SER A 41 -0.09 15.93 19.08
N ARG A 42 -1.04 15.09 18.62
CA ARG A 42 -1.28 13.76 19.18
C ARG A 42 -0.39 12.67 18.57
N LEU A 43 0.42 13.04 17.58
CA LEU A 43 1.34 12.12 16.91
C LEU A 43 2.56 11.84 17.79
N SER A 44 2.94 10.57 17.90
CA SER A 44 4.20 10.14 18.49
C SER A 44 5.40 10.64 17.67
N LEU A 45 6.62 10.56 18.21
CA LEU A 45 7.82 10.97 17.44
C LEU A 45 7.98 10.17 16.15
N ASN A 46 7.70 8.87 16.23
CA ASN A 46 7.80 7.96 15.11
C ASN A 46 6.82 8.36 14.01
N GLU A 47 5.56 8.65 14.37
CA GLU A 47 4.55 9.11 13.43
C GLU A 47 4.86 10.48 12.83
N GLN A 48 5.38 11.42 13.63
CA GLN A 48 5.81 12.73 13.14
C GLN A 48 6.97 12.61 12.13
N ARG A 49 7.96 11.74 12.42
CA ARG A 49 9.07 11.42 11.49
C ARG A 49 8.55 10.72 10.23
N THR A 50 7.62 9.79 10.37
CA THR A 50 6.93 9.13 9.26
C THR A 50 6.23 10.14 8.35
N GLN A 51 5.50 11.10 8.93
CA GLN A 51 4.85 12.17 8.19
C GLN A 51 5.86 13.03 7.44
N MET A 52 6.88 13.55 8.12
CA MET A 52 7.93 14.36 7.48
C MET A 52 8.68 13.60 6.38
N THR A 53 8.94 12.31 6.59
CA THR A 53 9.60 11.47 5.59
C THR A 53 8.73 11.33 4.34
N LEU A 54 7.44 11.03 4.50
CA LEU A 54 6.52 10.88 3.37
C LEU A 54 6.30 12.21 2.63
N TRP A 55 6.13 13.33 3.33
CA TRP A 55 6.00 14.66 2.70
C TRP A 55 7.27 15.04 1.95
N GLY A 56 8.45 14.70 2.51
CA GLY A 56 9.73 14.88 1.85
C GLY A 56 9.82 14.10 0.54
N PHE A 57 9.63 12.78 0.59
CA PHE A 57 9.74 11.91 -0.58
C PHE A 57 8.64 12.13 -1.61
N SER A 58 7.44 12.52 -1.21
CA SER A 58 6.36 12.87 -2.15
C SER A 58 6.51 14.26 -2.78
N LYS A 59 7.49 15.06 -2.29
CA LYS A 59 7.67 16.48 -2.64
C LYS A 59 6.40 17.30 -2.40
N SER A 60 5.67 16.97 -1.33
CA SER A 60 4.50 17.73 -0.89
C SER A 60 4.92 19.09 -0.34
N PRO A 61 4.11 20.16 -0.51
CA PRO A 61 4.32 21.41 0.21
C PRO A 61 4.46 21.17 1.72
N LEU A 62 5.45 21.81 2.34
CA LEU A 62 5.70 21.71 3.78
C LEU A 62 5.06 22.91 4.51
N MET A 63 3.74 22.84 4.69
CA MET A 63 2.98 23.89 5.39
C MET A 63 2.84 23.53 6.87
N PHE A 64 3.52 24.26 7.76
CA PHE A 64 3.45 24.02 9.21
C PHE A 64 2.14 24.57 9.79
N GLY A 65 1.34 23.71 10.43
CA GLY A 65 0.04 24.08 10.98
C GLY A 65 0.05 24.55 12.44
N GLY A 66 1.19 24.46 13.14
CA GLY A 66 1.30 24.84 14.55
C GLY A 66 1.70 26.29 14.79
N ASP A 67 1.55 26.75 16.04
CA ASP A 67 2.04 28.05 16.49
C ASP A 67 3.57 28.04 16.66
N LEU A 68 4.28 28.65 15.71
CA LEU A 68 5.75 28.75 15.71
C LEU A 68 6.32 29.48 16.94
N ARG A 69 5.53 30.32 17.63
CA ARG A 69 5.97 31.02 18.85
C ARG A 69 6.10 30.07 20.04
N LYS A 70 5.48 28.89 19.96
CA LYS A 70 5.50 27.84 20.99
C LYS A 70 6.23 26.58 20.52
N LEU A 71 7.20 26.74 19.62
CA LEU A 71 7.94 25.64 19.03
C LEU A 71 8.98 25.07 20.02
N ASP A 72 8.87 23.79 20.32
CA ASP A 72 9.87 23.07 21.11
C ASP A 72 11.07 22.61 20.24
N ASP A 73 12.23 22.35 20.87
CA ASP A 73 13.47 21.97 20.16
C ASP A 73 13.31 20.67 19.35
N ARG A 74 12.51 19.73 19.83
CA ARG A 74 12.28 18.46 19.11
C ARG A 74 11.48 18.70 17.83
N THR A 75 10.40 19.48 17.87
CA THR A 75 9.64 19.87 16.68
C THR A 75 10.48 20.75 15.75
N TYR A 76 11.29 21.67 16.29
CA TYR A 76 12.21 22.49 15.49
C TYR A 76 13.20 21.62 14.70
N ARG A 77 13.90 20.68 15.35
CA ARG A 77 14.83 19.76 14.68
C ARG A 77 14.17 18.85 13.65
N LEU A 78 12.89 18.51 13.87
CA LEU A 78 12.10 17.71 12.95
C LEU A 78 11.83 18.48 11.64
N ILE A 79 11.36 19.73 11.74
CA ILE A 79 10.99 20.55 10.56
C ILE A 79 12.19 21.22 9.88
N THR A 80 13.33 21.32 10.56
CA THR A 80 14.58 21.90 10.03
C THR A 80 15.61 20.84 9.62
N ASN A 81 15.23 19.56 9.53
CA ASN A 81 16.18 18.51 9.14
C ASN A 81 16.69 18.76 7.70
N PRO A 82 18.00 19.05 7.51
CA PRO A 82 18.51 19.49 6.22
C PRO A 82 18.37 18.43 5.14
N THR A 83 18.50 17.14 5.48
CA THR A 83 18.36 16.05 4.52
C THR A 83 16.93 15.90 4.03
N VAL A 84 15.94 16.01 4.92
CA VAL A 84 14.52 15.92 4.52
C VAL A 84 14.12 17.10 3.64
N LEU A 85 14.58 18.30 3.96
CA LEU A 85 14.36 19.50 3.15
C LEU A 85 15.05 19.41 1.78
N GLU A 86 16.26 18.84 1.74
CA GLU A 86 17.00 18.58 0.50
C GLU A 86 16.25 17.58 -0.39
N ILE A 87 15.73 16.49 0.18
CA ILE A 87 14.87 15.53 -0.55
C ILE A 87 13.65 16.25 -1.12
N ASN A 88 12.88 16.95 -0.27
CA ASN A 88 11.67 17.65 -0.70
C ASN A 88 11.93 18.64 -1.84
N SER A 89 12.98 19.47 -1.72
CA SER A 89 13.25 20.56 -2.65
C SER A 89 13.97 20.08 -3.91
N PHE A 90 15.03 19.29 -3.76
CA PHE A 90 16.02 19.08 -4.82
C PHE A 90 16.14 17.64 -5.34
N SER A 91 15.54 16.63 -4.69
CA SER A 91 15.60 15.27 -5.23
C SER A 91 14.77 15.11 -6.51
N SER A 92 15.10 14.08 -7.28
CA SER A 92 14.42 13.64 -8.50
C SER A 92 14.14 12.14 -8.46
N LYS A 93 13.35 11.63 -9.43
CA LYS A 93 12.96 10.21 -9.53
C LYS A 93 12.31 9.65 -8.25
N ASN A 94 11.61 10.51 -7.51
CA ASN A 94 10.91 10.11 -6.30
C ASN A 94 9.80 9.12 -6.64
N MET A 95 9.84 7.93 -6.05
CA MET A 95 8.81 6.91 -6.27
C MET A 95 8.71 5.95 -5.08
N GLU A 96 7.56 5.30 -4.98
CA GLU A 96 7.39 4.15 -4.10
C GLU A 96 8.23 2.99 -4.64
N PHE A 97 8.98 2.35 -3.76
CA PHE A 97 9.83 1.22 -4.06
C PHE A 97 9.17 -0.06 -3.51
N PRO A 98 8.74 -1.00 -4.36
CA PRO A 98 7.98 -2.17 -3.92
C PRO A 98 8.86 -3.35 -3.50
N PHE A 99 10.15 -3.36 -3.86
CA PHE A 99 11.05 -4.51 -3.69
C PHE A 99 11.75 -4.50 -2.32
N VAL A 100 10.96 -4.62 -1.26
CA VAL A 100 11.46 -4.79 0.11
C VAL A 100 11.04 -6.13 0.68
N THR A 101 11.82 -6.65 1.63
CA THR A 101 11.50 -7.81 2.48
C THR A 101 11.38 -7.36 3.93
N ALA A 102 10.46 -7.93 4.71
CA ALA A 102 10.39 -7.62 6.14
C ALA A 102 10.15 -8.87 6.98
N SER A 103 10.77 -8.89 8.15
CA SER A 103 10.62 -9.93 9.16
C SER A 103 10.42 -9.33 10.54
N THR A 104 9.62 -10.00 11.36
CA THR A 104 9.41 -9.61 12.76
C THR A 104 10.67 -9.96 13.55
N THR A 105 11.20 -9.02 14.33
CA THR A 105 12.27 -9.34 15.29
C THR A 105 11.63 -10.01 16.50
N MET A 106 11.79 -11.33 16.65
CA MET A 106 11.42 -11.99 17.91
C MET A 106 12.40 -11.55 19.00
N GLU A 107 11.91 -10.87 20.04
CA GLU A 107 12.68 -10.67 21.25
C GLU A 107 12.66 -11.95 22.10
N GLU A 108 13.85 -12.42 22.47
CA GLU A 108 14.00 -13.43 23.50
C GLU A 108 13.53 -12.89 24.87
N LYS A 109 12.43 -13.49 25.35
CA LYS A 109 11.99 -13.66 26.75
C LYS A 109 12.26 -12.54 27.77
N SER A 110 11.15 -11.92 28.21
CA SER A 110 10.92 -11.69 29.64
C SER A 110 9.44 -11.94 30.00
N ARG A 111 9.22 -13.02 30.76
CA ARG A 111 8.03 -13.44 31.56
C ARG A 111 6.65 -12.86 31.17
N PRO A 112 5.67 -13.69 30.73
CA PRO A 112 4.32 -13.21 30.52
C PRO A 112 3.61 -13.00 31.86
N SER A 113 3.08 -11.80 32.08
CA SER A 113 2.06 -11.52 33.08
C SER A 113 0.79 -12.34 32.77
N PRO A 114 0.01 -12.77 33.78
CA PRO A 114 -1.06 -13.78 33.59
C PRO A 114 -2.26 -13.34 32.74
N LEU A 115 -2.31 -12.08 32.30
CA LEU A 115 -3.43 -11.51 31.53
C LEU A 115 -3.26 -11.57 30.00
N ARG A 116 -2.19 -12.20 29.50
CA ARG A 116 -1.90 -12.27 28.05
C ARG A 116 -2.29 -13.59 27.36
N ALA A 117 -3.00 -14.48 28.05
CA ALA A 117 -3.32 -15.83 27.58
C ALA A 117 -4.52 -15.95 26.61
N LEU A 118 -5.02 -14.85 26.02
CA LEU A 118 -6.20 -14.88 25.14
C LEU A 118 -5.94 -14.50 23.67
N LEU A 119 -4.69 -14.21 23.28
CA LEU A 119 -4.34 -13.85 21.90
C LEU A 119 -3.00 -14.44 21.46
N THR A 120 -2.80 -15.73 21.70
CA THR A 120 -1.75 -16.50 21.01
C THR A 120 -2.40 -17.48 20.06
N ASP A 121 -2.46 -17.10 18.79
CA ASP A 121 -2.23 -18.07 17.73
C ASP A 121 -1.52 -17.35 16.57
N VAL A 122 -0.19 -17.31 16.66
CA VAL A 122 0.67 -17.03 15.52
C VAL A 122 0.79 -18.36 14.78
N THR A 123 -0.06 -18.54 13.78
CA THR A 123 0.15 -19.55 12.75
C THR A 123 0.42 -18.84 11.44
N ASP A 124 1.34 -19.40 10.68
CA ASP A 124 1.72 -19.04 9.32
C ASP A 124 0.46 -18.96 8.45
N SER A 125 -0.16 -17.79 8.36
CA SER A 125 -1.50 -17.66 7.79
C SER A 125 -1.40 -17.50 6.28
N GLU A 126 -1.52 -18.59 5.54
CA GLU A 126 -2.04 -18.57 4.17
C GLU A 126 -3.25 -17.62 4.14
N MET A 127 -3.15 -16.51 3.41
CA MET A 127 -4.26 -15.56 3.30
C MET A 127 -5.09 -15.90 2.06
N ASP A 128 -6.41 -15.96 2.26
CA ASP A 128 -7.39 -16.03 1.20
C ASP A 128 -7.47 -14.68 0.49
N VAL A 129 -6.93 -14.59 -0.73
CA VAL A 129 -6.93 -13.36 -1.52
C VAL A 129 -7.96 -13.47 -2.64
N LEU A 130 -8.88 -12.51 -2.67
CA LEU A 130 -9.84 -12.33 -3.77
C LEU A 130 -9.12 -11.80 -5.02
N GLY A 131 -9.30 -12.49 -6.14
CA GLY A 131 -8.74 -12.11 -7.42
C GLY A 131 -9.63 -12.45 -8.61
N LEU A 132 -9.13 -12.12 -9.78
CA LEU A 132 -9.73 -12.34 -11.09
C LEU A 132 -8.84 -13.29 -11.89
N THR A 133 -9.46 -14.25 -12.55
CA THR A 133 -8.83 -15.23 -13.44
C THR A 133 -9.71 -15.48 -14.67
N SER A 134 -9.23 -16.28 -15.61
CA SER A 134 -10.04 -16.79 -16.71
C SER A 134 -11.15 -17.70 -16.18
N CYS A 135 -12.37 -17.58 -16.70
CA CYS A 135 -13.47 -18.52 -16.38
C CYS A 135 -13.23 -19.96 -16.90
N ARG A 136 -12.13 -20.21 -17.60
CA ARG A 136 -11.68 -21.55 -17.97
C ARG A 136 -10.89 -22.24 -16.86
N ASP A 137 -10.51 -21.51 -15.81
CA ASP A 137 -9.82 -22.06 -14.65
C ASP A 137 -10.79 -22.98 -13.88
N PRO A 138 -10.47 -24.27 -13.69
CA PRO A 138 -11.36 -25.23 -13.04
C PRO A 138 -11.64 -24.89 -11.56
N GLN A 139 -10.83 -24.03 -10.94
CA GLN A 139 -10.93 -23.66 -9.53
C GLN A 139 -11.88 -22.47 -9.26
N THR A 140 -12.61 -21.95 -10.25
CA THR A 140 -13.50 -20.77 -10.08
C THR A 140 -14.85 -21.08 -9.43
N ASN A 141 -15.20 -22.36 -9.26
CA ASN A 141 -16.55 -22.83 -8.90
C ASN A 141 -16.83 -22.85 -7.38
N GLY A 142 -16.24 -21.90 -6.64
CA GLY A 142 -16.24 -21.89 -5.18
C GLY A 142 -17.29 -21.00 -4.53
N TRP A 143 -18.08 -20.22 -5.28
CA TRP A 143 -19.02 -19.25 -4.72
C TRP A 143 -20.40 -19.87 -4.45
N SER A 144 -20.96 -19.54 -3.29
CA SER A 144 -22.33 -19.91 -2.90
C SER A 144 -23.05 -18.74 -2.25
N LEU A 145 -24.37 -18.66 -2.48
CA LEU A 145 -25.22 -17.71 -1.79
C LEU A 145 -25.40 -18.12 -0.32
N ASN A 146 -25.26 -17.16 0.59
CA ASN A 146 -25.52 -17.32 2.01
C ASN A 146 -26.50 -16.21 2.44
N VAL A 147 -27.68 -16.61 2.91
CA VAL A 147 -28.74 -15.70 3.35
C VAL A 147 -28.56 -15.49 4.85
N ILE A 148 -28.35 -14.24 5.28
CA ILE A 148 -28.16 -13.91 6.70
C ILE A 148 -29.44 -13.33 7.31
N ASP A 149 -30.20 -12.54 6.57
CA ASP A 149 -31.47 -11.93 6.99
C ASP A 149 -32.35 -11.64 5.75
N GLU A 150 -33.63 -11.32 5.93
CA GLU A 150 -34.64 -11.17 4.86
C GLU A 150 -34.25 -10.12 3.78
N ASP A 151 -33.34 -9.19 4.09
CA ASP A 151 -32.89 -8.12 3.17
C ASP A 151 -31.37 -8.11 2.85
N LEU A 152 -30.56 -8.96 3.48
CA LEU A 152 -29.10 -8.95 3.34
C LEU A 152 -28.55 -10.31 2.89
N GLU A 153 -28.42 -10.45 1.57
CA GLU A 153 -27.78 -11.59 0.94
C GLU A 153 -26.26 -11.40 0.84
N ARG A 154 -25.49 -12.46 1.10
CA ARG A 154 -24.03 -12.49 0.88
C ARG A 154 -23.66 -13.62 -0.07
N ILE A 155 -22.59 -13.40 -0.83
CA ILE A 155 -21.98 -14.43 -1.66
C ILE A 155 -20.64 -14.79 -1.04
N CYS A 156 -20.50 -16.05 -0.64
CA CYS A 156 -19.39 -16.57 0.15
C CYS A 156 -18.60 -17.60 -0.64
N TRP A 157 -17.28 -17.60 -0.46
CA TRP A 157 -16.41 -18.65 -0.98
C TRP A 157 -16.42 -19.89 -0.08
N LYS A 158 -16.48 -21.07 -0.68
CA LYS A 158 -16.51 -22.37 0.00
C LYS A 158 -15.18 -22.63 0.72
N MET A 159 -15.25 -23.01 1.99
CA MET A 159 -14.08 -23.40 2.78
C MET A 159 -13.72 -24.88 2.60
N GLU A 160 -12.42 -25.18 2.66
CA GLU A 160 -11.91 -26.55 2.74
C GLU A 160 -12.22 -27.15 4.14
N ARG A 161 -12.59 -28.44 4.17
CA ARG A 161 -13.10 -29.13 5.37
C ARG A 161 -12.14 -29.14 6.58
N ASN A 162 -10.86 -28.84 6.41
CA ASN A 162 -9.83 -28.97 7.46
C ASN A 162 -9.71 -27.78 8.43
N ARG A 163 -10.43 -26.67 8.22
CA ARG A 163 -10.40 -25.51 9.15
C ARG A 163 -11.81 -25.09 9.55
N SER A 164 -12.34 -25.70 10.62
CA SER A 164 -13.68 -25.44 11.15
C SER A 164 -13.80 -24.16 12.01
N LYS A 165 -12.76 -23.33 12.10
CA LYS A 165 -12.72 -22.13 12.97
C LYS A 165 -12.57 -20.77 12.24
N GLU A 166 -12.23 -20.74 10.95
CA GLU A 166 -12.12 -19.48 10.19
C GLU A 166 -13.45 -19.12 9.51
N LYS A 167 -13.74 -17.82 9.35
CA LYS A 167 -14.97 -17.37 8.66
C LYS A 167 -14.71 -17.28 7.15
N PRO A 168 -15.62 -17.79 6.29
CA PRO A 168 -15.45 -17.71 4.84
C PRO A 168 -15.40 -16.25 4.34
N LEU A 169 -14.61 -16.00 3.30
CA LEU A 169 -14.62 -14.71 2.60
C LEU A 169 -15.97 -14.53 1.92
N CYS A 170 -16.69 -13.49 2.31
CA CYS A 170 -18.05 -13.21 1.84
C CYS A 170 -18.21 -11.75 1.45
N LEU A 171 -18.77 -11.52 0.27
CA LEU A 171 -19.14 -10.20 -0.25
C LEU A 171 -20.64 -9.98 -0.06
N TYR A 172 -21.05 -8.74 0.18
CA TYR A 172 -22.45 -8.38 0.21
C TYR A 172 -23.01 -8.32 -1.21
N LYS A 173 -24.26 -8.75 -1.39
CA LYS A 173 -24.94 -8.74 -2.69
C LYS A 173 -25.94 -7.59 -2.71
N ARG A 174 -25.94 -6.84 -3.82
CA ARG A 174 -27.02 -5.90 -4.17
C ARG A 174 -27.56 -6.27 -5.54
N ASN A 175 -28.84 -6.59 -5.61
CA ASN A 175 -29.50 -6.80 -6.89
C ASN A 175 -29.56 -5.48 -7.66
N ALA A 176 -29.25 -5.53 -8.95
CA ALA A 176 -29.64 -4.44 -9.83
C ALA A 176 -31.17 -4.45 -9.88
N ARG A 177 -31.83 -3.47 -9.26
CA ARG A 177 -33.27 -3.26 -9.50
C ARG A 177 -33.41 -3.03 -11.00
N SER A 178 -34.35 -3.74 -11.63
CA SER A 178 -34.67 -3.60 -13.05
C SER A 178 -34.80 -2.11 -13.39
N ILE A 179 -33.91 -1.58 -14.21
CA ILE A 179 -34.07 -0.26 -14.87
C ILE A 179 -34.77 -0.46 -16.23
N TYR A 180 -35.43 -1.60 -16.45
CA TYR A 180 -36.30 -1.85 -17.60
C TYR A 180 -37.57 -2.56 -17.10
N ASP A 181 -38.43 -1.83 -16.40
CA ASP A 181 -39.86 -2.03 -16.64
C ASP A 181 -40.14 -1.36 -17.99
N GLU A 182 -40.81 -2.08 -18.89
CA GLU A 182 -41.07 -1.76 -20.31
C GLU A 182 -40.00 -2.21 -21.33
N ALA A 183 -39.68 -3.51 -21.38
CA ALA A 183 -39.49 -4.20 -22.68
C ALA A 183 -39.45 -5.74 -22.56
N ILE A 184 -40.58 -6.35 -22.96
CA ILE A 184 -40.67 -7.58 -23.74
C ILE A 184 -40.40 -8.92 -23.01
N ASN A 185 -41.51 -9.69 -22.95
CA ASN A 185 -41.58 -11.15 -22.87
C ASN A 185 -40.55 -11.85 -23.76
N PHE A 186 -39.48 -12.40 -23.16
CA PHE A 186 -38.83 -13.61 -23.67
C PHE A 186 -38.37 -14.44 -22.47
N GLY A 187 -38.99 -15.61 -22.31
CA GLY A 187 -38.66 -16.58 -21.28
C GLY A 187 -37.22 -17.07 -21.42
N GLY A 188 -36.42 -16.78 -20.39
CA GLY A 188 -35.12 -17.38 -20.13
C GLY A 188 -34.86 -17.27 -18.62
N PRO A 189 -34.17 -18.24 -17.98
CA PRO A 189 -33.98 -18.23 -16.54
C PRO A 189 -33.24 -16.95 -16.13
N HIS A 190 -33.87 -16.15 -15.26
CA HIS A 190 -33.36 -14.86 -14.81
C HIS A 190 -31.97 -15.01 -14.14
N GLN A 191 -30.89 -14.84 -14.90
CA GLN A 191 -29.58 -14.56 -14.32
C GLN A 191 -29.63 -13.12 -13.79
N SER A 192 -29.90 -13.00 -12.49
CA SER A 192 -29.96 -11.70 -11.82
C SER A 192 -28.57 -11.08 -11.80
N VAL A 193 -28.39 -10.03 -12.60
CA VAL A 193 -27.16 -9.23 -12.58
C VAL A 193 -27.09 -8.48 -11.25
N LEU A 194 -25.95 -8.58 -10.56
CA LEU A 194 -25.77 -8.08 -9.21
C LEU A 194 -24.48 -7.26 -9.07
N GLN A 195 -24.46 -6.37 -8.07
CA GLN A 195 -23.25 -5.72 -7.59
C GLN A 195 -22.76 -6.42 -6.32
N LEU A 196 -21.44 -6.56 -6.20
CA LEU A 196 -20.77 -7.15 -5.04
C LEU A 196 -20.11 -6.06 -4.22
N LEU A 197 -20.40 -5.99 -2.91
CA LEU A 197 -19.91 -4.93 -2.03
C LEU A 197 -18.97 -5.46 -0.96
N ALA A 198 -17.96 -4.65 -0.64
CA ALA A 198 -16.95 -4.97 0.36
C ALA A 198 -17.49 -4.90 1.80
N SER A 199 -18.51 -4.06 2.04
CA SER A 199 -19.06 -3.80 3.38
C SER A 199 -20.55 -3.50 3.31
N ALA A 200 -21.23 -3.67 4.45
CA ALA A 200 -22.64 -3.30 4.64
C ALA A 200 -22.90 -1.79 4.46
N SER A 201 -21.87 -0.94 4.56
CA SER A 201 -21.97 0.52 4.31
C SER A 201 -22.17 0.87 2.83
N MET A 202 -22.29 -0.11 1.93
CA MET A 202 -22.97 0.04 0.64
C MET A 202 -22.35 1.03 -0.38
N HIS A 203 -21.10 1.48 -0.19
CA HIS A 203 -20.47 2.50 -1.06
C HIS A 203 -19.28 2.00 -1.92
N ILE A 204 -18.75 0.80 -1.65
CA ILE A 204 -17.57 0.26 -2.31
C ILE A 204 -17.91 -1.08 -2.97
N CYS A 205 -17.67 -1.20 -4.28
CA CYS A 205 -18.05 -2.33 -5.12
C CYS A 205 -16.82 -3.01 -5.75
N LEU A 206 -16.95 -4.31 -6.04
CA LEU A 206 -15.95 -5.10 -6.74
C LEU A 206 -15.86 -4.69 -8.21
N ASP A 207 -14.67 -4.28 -8.64
CA ASP A 207 -14.42 -3.71 -9.97
C ASP A 207 -13.53 -4.64 -10.81
N ALA A 208 -14.06 -5.05 -11.96
CA ALA A 208 -13.36 -5.83 -12.97
C ALA A 208 -12.90 -4.95 -14.15
N THR A 209 -12.17 -3.86 -13.85
CA THR A 209 -11.70 -2.93 -14.88
C THR A 209 -10.97 -3.68 -16.01
N PRO A 210 -11.43 -3.56 -17.27
CA PRO A 210 -10.88 -4.31 -18.39
C PRO A 210 -9.45 -3.84 -18.67
N LYS A 211 -8.46 -4.69 -18.39
CA LYS A 211 -7.06 -4.42 -18.78
C LYS A 211 -6.56 -5.35 -19.89
N ARG A 212 -7.18 -6.53 -20.01
CA ARG A 212 -7.09 -7.55 -21.09
C ARG A 212 -7.77 -8.83 -20.59
N ARG A 213 -8.01 -9.80 -21.46
CA ARG A 213 -8.41 -11.16 -21.03
C ARG A 213 -7.22 -11.87 -20.39
N LEU A 214 -7.45 -12.58 -19.29
CA LEU A 214 -6.44 -13.38 -18.59
C LEU A 214 -6.45 -14.82 -19.12
N THR A 215 -5.29 -15.47 -19.12
CA THR A 215 -5.17 -16.92 -19.31
C THR A 215 -5.60 -17.68 -18.05
N ALA A 216 -5.88 -18.99 -18.16
CA ALA A 216 -6.33 -19.79 -17.02
C ALA A 216 -5.32 -19.89 -15.86
N GLN A 217 -4.03 -19.67 -16.15
CA GLN A 217 -2.96 -19.69 -15.15
C GLN A 217 -2.70 -18.31 -14.53
N GLU A 218 -3.06 -17.23 -15.23
CA GLU A 218 -2.86 -15.85 -14.77
C GLU A 218 -3.85 -15.45 -13.66
N PHE A 219 -3.33 -14.87 -12.59
CA PHE A 219 -4.10 -14.36 -11.46
C PHE A 219 -3.85 -12.86 -11.26
N LYS A 220 -4.92 -12.10 -11.08
CA LYS A 220 -4.84 -10.66 -10.77
C LYS A 220 -5.63 -10.36 -9.51
N ARG A 221 -5.05 -9.63 -8.55
CA ARG A 221 -5.78 -9.19 -7.35
C ARG A 221 -6.99 -8.34 -7.75
N ALA A 222 -8.11 -8.60 -7.09
CA ALA A 222 -9.32 -7.85 -7.35
C ALA A 222 -9.21 -6.44 -6.77
N THR A 223 -9.84 -5.48 -7.44
CA THR A 223 -9.86 -4.08 -7.02
C THR A 223 -11.24 -3.69 -6.58
N PHE A 224 -11.30 -2.76 -5.64
CA PHE A 224 -12.54 -2.17 -5.17
C PHE A 224 -12.56 -0.68 -5.53
N SER A 225 -13.69 -0.22 -6.03
CA SER A 225 -13.89 1.18 -6.38
C SER A 225 -15.27 1.64 -5.90
N ARG A 226 -15.54 2.95 -6.01
CA ARG A 226 -16.84 3.50 -5.62
C ARG A 226 -17.93 2.85 -6.47
N CYS A 227 -19.02 2.42 -5.84
CA CYS A 227 -20.12 1.78 -6.56
C CYS A 227 -20.70 2.70 -7.64
N ARG A 228 -20.76 2.21 -8.87
CA ARG A 228 -21.38 2.82 -10.04
C ARG A 228 -22.13 1.75 -10.81
N TRP A 229 -23.21 2.12 -11.49
CA TRP A 229 -23.98 1.21 -12.35
C TRP A 229 -23.30 1.02 -13.71
N GLU A 230 -22.01 0.65 -13.68
CA GLU A 230 -21.18 0.40 -14.86
C GLU A 230 -20.96 -1.11 -15.04
N THR A 231 -20.84 -1.58 -16.27
CA THR A 231 -20.82 -3.01 -16.62
C THR A 231 -19.60 -3.77 -16.04
N ASN A 232 -18.50 -3.09 -15.75
CA ASN A 232 -17.32 -3.62 -15.05
C ASN A 232 -17.56 -3.90 -13.55
N GLN A 233 -18.66 -3.45 -12.98
CA GLN A 233 -19.07 -3.75 -11.59
C GLN A 233 -20.29 -4.68 -11.52
N MET A 234 -20.75 -5.18 -12.66
CA MET A 234 -21.91 -6.06 -12.79
C MET A 234 -21.46 -7.52 -12.85
N TRP A 235 -21.96 -8.35 -11.95
CA TRP A 235 -21.57 -9.73 -11.77
C TRP A 235 -22.77 -10.66 -11.91
N GLU A 236 -22.50 -11.90 -12.30
CA GLU A 236 -23.48 -12.97 -12.46
C GLU A 236 -22.97 -14.21 -11.71
N LEU A 237 -23.78 -14.72 -10.78
CA LEU A 237 -23.51 -15.98 -10.11
C LEU A 237 -24.17 -17.11 -10.91
N HIS A 238 -23.35 -18.00 -11.45
CA HIS A 238 -23.83 -19.17 -12.18
C HIS A 238 -24.14 -20.33 -11.23
N GLY A 239 -25.06 -21.21 -11.62
CA GLY A 239 -25.44 -22.38 -10.82
C GLY A 239 -24.31 -23.39 -10.57
N ASN A 240 -23.22 -23.32 -11.33
CA ASN A 240 -22.00 -24.10 -11.10
C ASN A 240 -21.07 -23.51 -10.02
N GLY A 241 -21.44 -22.39 -9.39
CA GLY A 241 -20.64 -21.71 -8.36
C GLY A 241 -19.57 -20.75 -8.90
N SER A 242 -19.58 -20.46 -10.21
CA SER A 242 -18.70 -19.43 -10.80
C SER A 242 -19.33 -18.04 -10.73
N LEU A 243 -18.52 -17.02 -10.43
CA LEU A 243 -18.94 -15.63 -10.33
C LEU A 243 -18.29 -14.83 -11.45
N VAL A 244 -19.08 -14.51 -12.48
CA VAL A 244 -18.60 -13.98 -13.76
C VAL A 244 -18.89 -12.49 -13.86
N ASN A 245 -17.96 -11.70 -14.38
CA ASN A 245 -18.25 -10.32 -14.77
C ASN A 245 -18.58 -10.26 -16.27
N SER A 246 -19.77 -9.74 -16.61
CA SER A 246 -20.32 -9.78 -17.98
C SER A 246 -19.49 -8.95 -18.97
N HIS A 247 -18.84 -7.89 -18.49
CA HIS A 247 -18.03 -6.98 -19.32
C HIS A 247 -16.61 -7.50 -19.59
N SER A 248 -15.88 -7.87 -18.54
CA SER A 248 -14.48 -8.34 -18.65
C SER A 248 -14.37 -9.80 -19.09
N ARG A 249 -15.45 -10.59 -18.97
CA ARG A 249 -15.48 -12.05 -19.16
C ARG A 249 -14.48 -12.79 -18.25
N GLN A 250 -14.21 -12.22 -17.08
CA GLN A 250 -13.35 -12.80 -16.04
C GLN A 250 -14.20 -13.37 -14.91
N CYS A 251 -13.64 -14.36 -14.22
CA CYS A 251 -14.25 -14.99 -13.06
C CYS A 251 -13.54 -14.57 -11.79
N ALA A 252 -14.33 -14.28 -10.74
CA ALA A 252 -13.79 -14.06 -9.40
C ALA A 252 -13.38 -15.40 -8.79
N ILE A 253 -12.20 -15.43 -8.19
CA ILE A 253 -11.63 -16.60 -7.52
C ILE A 253 -10.97 -16.18 -6.21
N VAL A 254 -11.02 -17.03 -5.20
CA VAL A 254 -10.20 -16.88 -4.00
C VAL A 254 -9.06 -17.87 -4.09
N ARG A 255 -7.82 -17.37 -4.09
CA ARG A 255 -6.63 -18.23 -4.03
C ARG A 255 -5.97 -18.05 -2.67
N LYS A 256 -5.52 -19.17 -2.11
CA LYS A 256 -4.57 -19.18 -1.00
C LYS A 256 -3.24 -18.71 -1.55
N ILE A 257 -2.80 -17.58 -1.04
CA ILE A 257 -1.46 -17.09 -1.31
C ILE A 257 -0.72 -17.30 0.00
N ASN A 258 0.31 -18.17 -0.01
CA ASN A 258 1.37 -18.09 0.99
C ASN A 258 1.75 -16.63 1.01
N ALA A 259 1.60 -15.96 2.14
CA ALA A 259 1.94 -14.57 2.24
C ALA A 259 3.45 -14.42 2.01
N ASN A 260 3.88 -14.40 0.74
CA ASN A 260 4.78 -13.37 0.27
C ASN A 260 4.01 -12.08 0.47
N ALA A 261 4.00 -11.65 1.73
CA ALA A 261 3.29 -10.49 2.17
C ALA A 261 3.75 -9.37 1.24
N GLY A 262 2.82 -8.76 0.52
CA GLY A 262 2.91 -7.31 0.43
C GLY A 262 2.84 -6.87 1.89
N GLN A 263 4.01 -6.77 2.52
CA GLN A 263 4.22 -6.73 3.97
C GLN A 263 3.17 -5.83 4.59
N GLY A 264 2.35 -6.38 5.49
CA GLY A 264 1.07 -5.85 5.98
C GLY A 264 1.07 -4.49 6.67
N GLY A 265 2.13 -3.72 6.48
CA GLY A 265 2.29 -2.32 6.82
C GLY A 265 3.65 -1.76 6.38
N VAL A 266 4.53 -2.54 5.73
CA VAL A 266 5.84 -2.02 5.31
C VAL A 266 5.72 -1.37 3.94
N ARG A 267 6.29 -0.18 3.82
CA ARG A 267 6.42 0.57 2.57
C ARG A 267 7.85 1.06 2.44
N SER A 268 8.25 1.38 1.22
CA SER A 268 9.51 2.06 1.01
C SER A 268 9.45 3.01 -0.17
N TRP A 269 10.35 3.98 -0.16
CA TRP A 269 10.46 5.00 -1.20
C TRP A 269 11.92 5.21 -1.57
N VAL A 270 12.17 5.55 -2.82
CA VAL A 270 13.50 5.89 -3.34
C VAL A 270 13.45 7.24 -4.03
N ALA A 271 14.60 7.94 -4.03
CA ALA A 271 14.82 9.16 -4.79
C ALA A 271 16.32 9.33 -5.09
N THR A 272 16.64 10.16 -6.08
CA THR A 272 18.01 10.51 -6.45
C THR A 272 18.29 11.96 -6.04
N GLY A 273 19.37 12.17 -5.30
CA GLY A 273 19.87 13.49 -4.94
C GLY A 273 20.62 14.17 -6.08
N ARG A 274 20.74 15.48 -6.00
CA ARG A 274 21.37 16.31 -7.05
C ARG A 274 22.89 16.11 -7.17
N ARG A 275 23.55 15.48 -6.19
CA ARG A 275 24.99 15.16 -6.22
C ARG A 275 25.24 13.69 -6.56
N GLY A 276 24.21 12.95 -6.97
CA GLY A 276 24.30 11.53 -7.31
C GLY A 276 24.14 10.59 -6.12
N GLU A 277 23.87 11.11 -4.92
CA GLU A 277 23.49 10.28 -3.78
C GLU A 277 22.10 9.65 -3.98
N ILE A 278 21.87 8.49 -3.38
CA ILE A 278 20.57 7.81 -3.43
C ILE A 278 19.92 7.94 -2.06
N TYR A 279 18.65 8.31 -2.05
CA TYR A 279 17.83 8.34 -0.84
C TYR A 279 16.91 7.13 -0.83
N LEU A 280 16.88 6.41 0.29
CA LEU A 280 15.99 5.28 0.54
C LEU A 280 15.24 5.53 1.85
N ALA A 281 13.93 5.37 1.85
CA ALA A 281 13.12 5.42 3.07
C ALA A 281 12.41 4.10 3.31
N PHE A 282 12.45 3.62 4.55
CA PHE A 282 11.64 2.51 5.03
C PHE A 282 10.54 3.05 5.95
N PHE A 283 9.34 2.50 5.81
CA PHE A 283 8.18 2.81 6.63
C PHE A 283 7.65 1.53 7.24
N ASN A 284 7.40 1.55 8.55
CA ASN A 284 6.74 0.48 9.25
C ASN A 284 5.40 0.96 9.78
N LEU A 285 4.32 0.69 9.06
CA LEU A 285 2.94 1.01 9.45
C LEU A 285 2.32 -0.07 10.37
N ASN A 286 3.11 -1.06 10.79
CA ASN A 286 2.65 -2.09 11.72
C ASN A 286 2.79 -1.63 13.17
N GLN A 287 2.06 -2.31 14.07
CA GLN A 287 2.06 -2.08 15.51
C GLN A 287 3.33 -2.58 16.22
N GLY A 288 4.07 -3.51 15.60
CA GLY A 288 5.32 -4.05 16.11
C GLY A 288 6.50 -3.52 15.31
N ARG A 289 7.70 -3.54 15.91
CA ARG A 289 8.92 -3.21 15.18
C ARG A 289 9.23 -4.28 14.13
N MET A 290 9.71 -3.85 12.97
CA MET A 290 9.96 -4.72 11.82
C MET A 290 11.39 -4.52 11.32
N LYS A 291 12.07 -5.62 10.98
CA LYS A 291 13.33 -5.56 10.25
C LYS A 291 13.01 -5.53 8.77
N ILE A 292 13.30 -4.42 8.11
CA ILE A 292 13.01 -4.16 6.70
C ILE A 292 14.33 -4.21 5.93
N SER A 293 14.31 -4.87 4.77
CA SER A 293 15.49 -5.02 3.92
C SER A 293 15.19 -4.74 2.45
N ALA A 294 16.18 -4.19 1.74
CA ALA A 294 16.14 -3.89 0.31
C ALA A 294 17.44 -4.32 -0.36
N GLN A 295 17.35 -4.85 -1.57
CA GLN A 295 18.52 -5.15 -2.40
C GLN A 295 18.98 -3.90 -3.15
N ILE A 296 20.30 -3.70 -3.22
CA ILE A 296 20.91 -2.58 -3.96
C ILE A 296 20.72 -2.76 -5.47
N SER A 297 20.72 -4.00 -5.97
CA SER A 297 20.41 -4.31 -7.37
C SER A 297 19.05 -3.76 -7.78
N ASP A 298 18.03 -4.02 -6.96
CA ASP A 298 16.64 -3.66 -7.24
C ASP A 298 16.46 -2.13 -7.19
N ILE A 299 17.17 -1.45 -6.28
CA ILE A 299 17.22 0.02 -6.22
C ILE A 299 17.86 0.58 -7.50
N GLY A 300 18.94 -0.05 -7.98
CA GLY A 300 19.62 0.34 -9.22
C GLY A 300 18.72 0.21 -10.44
N GLU A 301 18.00 -0.91 -10.54
CA GLU A 301 17.03 -1.15 -11.61
C GLU A 301 15.88 -0.12 -11.57
N ALA A 302 15.32 0.14 -10.38
CA ALA A 302 14.23 1.09 -10.19
C ALA A 302 14.62 2.55 -10.53
N LEU A 303 15.87 2.94 -10.26
CA LEU A 303 16.38 4.28 -10.55
C LEU A 303 17.06 4.40 -11.92
N HIS A 304 17.17 3.30 -12.67
CA HIS A 304 17.95 3.20 -13.92
C HIS A 304 19.40 3.68 -13.73
N ILE A 305 20.11 3.06 -12.77
CA ILE A 305 21.52 3.32 -12.48
C ILE A 305 22.31 2.03 -12.74
N ASP A 306 23.04 2.01 -13.85
CA ASP A 306 23.84 0.85 -14.25
C ASP A 306 25.02 0.60 -13.30
N GLY A 307 25.36 -0.68 -13.11
CA GLY A 307 26.49 -1.09 -12.27
C GLY A 307 26.28 -0.93 -10.76
N LEU A 308 25.14 -0.42 -10.30
CA LEU A 308 24.88 -0.20 -8.87
C LEU A 308 24.85 -1.52 -8.07
N GLY A 309 24.35 -2.61 -8.66
CA GLY A 309 24.28 -3.92 -8.01
C GLY A 309 25.65 -4.57 -7.71
N SER A 310 26.73 -4.05 -8.31
CA SER A 310 28.12 -4.47 -8.03
C SER A 310 28.91 -3.41 -7.26
N ALA A 311 28.32 -2.25 -7.00
CA ALA A 311 28.95 -1.14 -6.31
C ALA A 311 28.90 -1.32 -4.78
N THR A 312 29.95 -0.86 -4.11
CA THR A 312 29.90 -0.69 -2.65
C THR A 312 29.40 0.71 -2.32
N CYS A 313 28.37 0.78 -1.48
CA CYS A 313 27.72 2.01 -1.06
C CYS A 313 28.02 2.29 0.42
N LYS A 314 28.50 3.50 0.71
CA LYS A 314 28.54 4.01 2.08
C LYS A 314 27.18 4.61 2.43
N TYR A 315 26.62 4.25 3.57
CA TYR A 315 25.28 4.71 3.94
C TYR A 315 25.16 5.13 5.40
N LYS A 316 24.26 6.09 5.63
CA LYS A 316 23.99 6.72 6.92
C LYS A 316 22.49 6.81 7.13
N GLU A 317 22.03 6.52 8.35
CA GLU A 317 20.64 6.73 8.76
C GLU A 317 20.45 8.16 9.31
N VAL A 318 19.46 8.86 8.78
CA VAL A 318 19.28 10.31 8.95
C VAL A 318 18.68 10.69 10.31
N TRP A 319 17.66 9.97 10.79
CA TRP A 319 16.92 10.38 11.99
C TRP A 319 17.69 10.15 13.29
N SER A 320 18.53 9.11 13.34
CA SER A 320 19.48 8.79 14.41
C SER A 320 20.86 9.38 14.17
N ASN A 321 21.11 9.96 12.99
CA ASN A 321 22.40 10.50 12.57
C ASN A 321 23.54 9.46 12.62
N ARG A 322 23.22 8.16 12.50
CA ARG A 322 24.17 7.05 12.65
C ARG A 322 24.74 6.64 11.30
N ASN A 323 26.07 6.64 11.20
CA ASN A 323 26.77 6.03 10.07
C ASN A 323 26.72 4.50 10.21
N LEU A 324 26.22 3.81 9.19
CA LEU A 324 26.05 2.35 9.20
C LEU A 324 27.16 1.62 8.42
N GLY A 325 28.10 2.36 7.85
CA GLY A 325 29.28 1.82 7.18
C GLY A 325 29.05 1.61 5.69
N SER A 326 29.60 0.52 5.16
CA SER A 326 29.52 0.16 3.74
C SER A 326 28.66 -1.09 3.55
N VAL A 327 27.92 -1.12 2.45
CA VAL A 327 27.05 -2.22 2.05
C VAL A 327 27.22 -2.49 0.56
N ALA A 328 27.20 -3.76 0.17
CA ALA A 328 27.38 -4.18 -1.23
C ALA A 328 26.14 -4.85 -1.84
N GLN A 329 25.28 -5.48 -1.04
CA GLN A 329 24.15 -6.27 -1.56
C GLN A 329 22.82 -5.87 -0.93
N VAL A 330 22.65 -6.07 0.38
CA VAL A 330 21.38 -5.86 1.09
C VAL A 330 21.52 -4.77 2.14
N ILE A 331 20.63 -3.78 2.10
CA ILE A 331 20.42 -2.84 3.20
C ILE A 331 19.36 -3.43 4.10
N SER A 332 19.64 -3.57 5.39
CA SER A 332 18.68 -4.10 6.37
C SER A 332 18.69 -3.24 7.63
N TYR A 333 17.50 -2.86 8.10
CA TYR A 333 17.37 -2.00 9.27
C TYR A 333 16.07 -2.28 10.03
N THR A 334 16.13 -2.18 11.37
CA THR A 334 14.97 -2.34 12.23
C THR A 334 14.27 -1.00 12.40
N VAL A 335 12.99 -0.95 12.02
CA VAL A 335 12.14 0.24 12.12
C VAL A 335 11.07 0.00 13.18
N GLU A 336 10.98 0.91 14.15
CA GLU A 336 9.99 0.87 15.22
C GLU A 336 8.56 0.95 14.69
N ALA A 337 7.59 0.58 15.53
CA ALA A 337 6.17 0.68 15.21
C ALA A 337 5.78 2.11 14.79
N HIS A 338 5.02 2.21 13.69
CA HIS A 338 4.60 3.45 13.03
C HIS A 338 5.77 4.39 12.63
N GLY A 339 7.00 3.88 12.63
CA GLY A 339 8.21 4.64 12.38
C GLY A 339 8.64 4.66 10.92
N ALA A 340 9.57 5.56 10.62
CA ALA A 340 10.27 5.64 9.37
C ALA A 340 11.77 5.84 9.58
N SER A 341 12.57 5.34 8.64
CA SER A 341 14.02 5.54 8.59
C SER A 341 14.42 6.01 7.21
N ILE A 342 15.35 6.95 7.13
CA ILE A 342 15.87 7.47 5.86
C ILE A 342 17.35 7.14 5.79
N PHE A 343 17.79 6.63 4.66
CA PHE A 343 19.18 6.33 4.35
C PHE A 343 19.65 7.23 3.23
N VAL A 344 20.85 7.80 3.39
CA VAL A 344 21.59 8.44 2.31
C VAL A 344 22.70 7.50 1.90
N LEU A 345 22.69 7.05 0.66
CA LEU A 345 23.68 6.14 0.09
C LEU A 345 24.58 6.91 -0.88
N ASN A 346 25.89 6.76 -0.68
CA ASN A 346 26.92 7.23 -1.60
C ASN A 346 27.65 6.01 -2.16
N CYS A 347 27.32 5.66 -3.40
CA CYS A 347 27.85 4.50 -4.08
C CYS A 347 29.01 4.90 -4.98
N SER A 348 30.10 4.15 -4.91
CA SER A 348 31.22 4.31 -5.84
C SER A 348 30.79 3.78 -7.21
N GLN A 349 30.55 4.67 -8.17
CA GLN A 349 30.23 4.26 -9.53
C GLN A 349 31.44 3.55 -10.14
N VAL A 350 31.22 2.36 -10.71
CA VAL A 350 32.15 1.80 -11.70
C VAL A 350 32.01 2.70 -12.93
N ARG A 351 33.05 3.50 -13.22
CA ARG A 351 33.08 4.34 -14.42
C ARG A 351 32.93 3.43 -15.65
N GLU A 352 31.98 3.74 -16.53
CA GLU A 352 32.01 3.22 -17.89
C GLU A 352 33.30 3.67 -18.56
N ASN A 353 34.00 2.72 -19.18
CA ASN A 353 35.07 3.01 -20.12
C ASN A 353 34.53 3.96 -21.19
N GLU A 354 35.15 5.12 -21.34
CA GLU A 354 35.09 5.91 -22.57
C GLU A 354 35.46 4.97 -23.73
N LYS A 355 34.46 4.49 -24.47
CA LYS A 355 34.70 3.90 -25.77
C LYS A 355 35.17 5.04 -26.66
N LEU A 356 36.48 5.06 -26.86
CA LEU A 356 37.19 5.68 -27.95
C LEU A 356 36.38 5.46 -29.25
N HIS A 357 35.73 6.51 -29.74
CA HIS A 357 35.31 6.56 -31.13
C HIS A 357 36.42 7.25 -31.90
N ALA A 358 37.03 6.43 -32.77
CA ALA A 358 38.06 6.76 -33.75
C ALA A 358 37.59 7.82 -34.76
#